data_AF-M1UP45-F1
#
_entry.id   AF-M1UP45-F1
#
_cell.length_a   1.000
_cell.length_b   1.000
_cell.length_c   1.000
_cell.angle_alpha   90.00
_cell.angle_beta   90.00
_cell.angle_gamma   90.00
#
_symmetry.space_group_name_H-M   'P 1'
#
loop_
_entity.id
_entity.type
_entity.pdbx_description
1 polymer ?
#
loop_
_entity_poly.entity_id
_entity_poly.type
_entity_poly.pdbx_seq_one_letter_code
_entity_poly.pdbx_strand_id
1 'polypeptide(L)'
;MASPDPSLGQGNADIVDAVPNGESAAHSGRPSNPLTALSLSTRALWQRVQLQYLQERETGAWVNLSYIFSGYRSSEFFQNLSHFFLGVFVVVSFATIYEAYYSAPALSLLGGKYQYNVIELAITFLFLILSGVVYLTWRRKPVYLLDFATFIPPERLKVSKETFLRLTEEANCFTPESIEFQKRLLERASVGDCTYFPEAMFRAKEIGANGGRGDRVLNMASARREAEMVLFTTVGELLRSTKTNPKAIDILIVNCSLFNPTPSLTSMIVNHFKMKSSILTYNLSGMGCSAGLISIDLAKDLLQCHRNALCLVVSTENITQNWYLGQERSMLITNTLFRLGGAAVLLSNRLSDSRRAKYALLHTVRTHRGADDLAYRCIFQEEDEKGIRGVRLSKHIMEIAGETLRENIFRLGPLVFPLDVHIRFFVNLARRRYLGQKHVKSYVPDFHRAFEHFCIHTGGRAVIDTIEASLRLTPEDVEPSRYALYRFGNTSSASIWYELQFIERSGKMRRGDRTWQIAFGSGFKCNSAVWKCLRNISEREVAAEAVGT
;
A
#
# COMPACT_ATOMS: atom_id res chain seq x y z
N MET A 1 -57.45 -12.86 23.71
CA MET A 1 -58.14 -11.59 23.44
C MET A 1 -57.06 -10.57 23.10
N ALA A 2 -56.90 -10.02 21.91
CA ALA A 2 -57.68 -10.06 20.68
C ALA A 2 -56.72 -9.85 19.49
N SER A 3 -56.98 -10.54 18.38
CA SER A 3 -56.61 -10.19 17.01
C SER A 3 -57.42 -8.96 16.54
N PRO A 4 -56.99 -8.22 15.51
CA PRO A 4 -57.29 -8.52 14.08
C PRO A 4 -56.14 -8.09 13.12
N ASP A 5 -56.11 -8.27 11.80
CA ASP A 5 -56.65 -9.17 10.76
C ASP A 5 -55.93 -8.71 9.44
N PRO A 6 -55.63 -9.57 8.45
CA PRO A 6 -54.84 -9.27 7.26
C PRO A 6 -55.70 -9.04 6.01
N SER A 7 -55.27 -8.20 5.05
CA SER A 7 -55.64 -8.32 3.63
C SER A 7 -55.04 -7.21 2.75
N LEU A 8 -55.02 -7.51 1.44
CA LEU A 8 -54.52 -6.76 0.27
C LEU A 8 -53.05 -7.11 -0.08
N GLY A 9 -52.73 -7.83 -1.15
CA GLY A 9 -53.52 -8.29 -2.29
C GLY A 9 -52.67 -8.24 -3.57
N GLN A 10 -52.34 -9.42 -4.11
CA GLN A 10 -52.15 -9.82 -5.51
C GLN A 10 -51.29 -8.99 -6.49
N GLY A 11 -50.37 -9.69 -7.18
CA GLY A 11 -49.68 -9.20 -8.37
C GLY A 11 -49.00 -10.32 -9.16
N ASN A 12 -49.81 -11.00 -9.98
CA ASN A 12 -49.57 -11.71 -11.25
C ASN A 12 -48.37 -12.65 -11.50
N ALA A 13 -48.76 -13.82 -12.03
CA ALA A 13 -47.97 -14.88 -12.64
C ALA A 13 -47.54 -14.57 -14.10
N ASP A 14 -46.64 -15.46 -14.56
CA ASP A 14 -46.33 -15.83 -15.96
C ASP A 14 -45.64 -14.81 -16.87
N ILE A 15 -44.42 -15.16 -17.32
CA ILE A 15 -44.02 -15.22 -18.74
C ILE A 15 -42.88 -16.24 -18.87
N VAL A 16 -43.13 -17.18 -19.78
CA VAL A 16 -42.38 -18.38 -20.15
C VAL A 16 -41.30 -18.11 -21.21
N ASP A 17 -40.29 -18.97 -21.20
CA ASP A 17 -39.28 -19.33 -22.21
C ASP A 17 -39.27 -18.65 -23.60
N ALA A 18 -38.05 -18.30 -24.04
CA ALA A 18 -37.67 -18.39 -25.45
C ALA A 18 -36.14 -18.60 -25.59
N VAL A 19 -35.74 -19.86 -25.78
CA VAL A 19 -34.48 -20.28 -26.39
C VAL A 19 -34.64 -20.26 -27.91
N PRO A 20 -33.62 -19.86 -28.68
CA PRO A 20 -33.46 -20.37 -30.04
C PRO A 20 -32.18 -21.21 -30.17
N ASN A 21 -32.35 -22.42 -30.68
CA ASN A 21 -31.29 -23.33 -31.13
C ASN A 21 -30.77 -22.93 -32.52
N GLY A 22 -29.46 -23.14 -32.72
CA GLY A 22 -28.87 -23.62 -33.98
C GLY A 22 -28.24 -22.59 -34.93
N GLU A 23 -26.91 -22.58 -35.02
CA GLU A 23 -26.17 -23.06 -36.21
C GLU A 23 -24.64 -22.89 -36.05
N SER A 24 -23.91 -23.89 -36.53
CA SER A 24 -22.44 -23.95 -36.54
C SER A 24 -21.85 -23.17 -37.72
N ALA A 25 -20.86 -22.33 -37.48
CA ALA A 25 -19.88 -21.96 -38.49
C ALA A 25 -18.52 -21.64 -37.85
N ALA A 26 -17.52 -22.44 -38.19
CA ALA A 26 -16.13 -22.18 -37.88
C ALA A 26 -15.60 -21.04 -38.76
N HIS A 27 -15.02 -20.00 -38.17
CA HIS A 27 -13.94 -19.21 -38.79
C HIS A 27 -13.08 -18.47 -37.76
N SER A 28 -11.78 -18.53 -38.04
CA SER A 28 -10.62 -17.95 -37.36
C SER A 28 -10.56 -16.42 -37.36
N GLY A 29 -10.07 -15.81 -36.27
CA GLY A 29 -9.32 -14.54 -36.34
C GLY A 29 -9.67 -13.44 -35.33
N ARG A 30 -8.65 -13.03 -34.55
CA ARG A 30 -8.48 -11.83 -33.70
C ARG A 30 -9.03 -11.85 -32.25
N PRO A 31 -8.26 -11.31 -31.28
CA PRO A 31 -8.63 -11.36 -29.86
C PRO A 31 -9.83 -10.45 -29.60
N SER A 32 -10.86 -11.04 -29.00
CA SER A 32 -12.06 -10.35 -28.56
C SER A 32 -11.72 -9.27 -27.52
N ASN A 33 -12.21 -8.07 -27.79
CA ASN A 33 -12.22 -6.91 -26.89
C ASN A 33 -12.43 -7.31 -25.41
N PRO A 34 -11.56 -6.94 -24.45
CA PRO A 34 -11.57 -7.43 -23.07
C PRO A 34 -12.86 -7.15 -22.26
N LEU A 35 -13.80 -6.39 -22.82
CA LEU A 35 -15.12 -6.10 -22.26
C LEU A 35 -16.18 -7.17 -22.53
N THR A 36 -15.93 -8.17 -23.38
CA THR A 36 -16.92 -9.21 -23.72
C THR A 36 -17.02 -10.35 -22.70
N ALA A 37 -16.09 -10.44 -21.74
CA ALA A 37 -16.02 -11.54 -20.78
C ALA A 37 -16.84 -11.35 -19.48
N LEU A 38 -17.66 -10.31 -19.36
CA LEU A 38 -18.49 -10.04 -18.18
C LEU A 38 -19.91 -10.59 -18.38
N SER A 39 -20.56 -11.06 -17.30
CA SER A 39 -22.02 -11.28 -17.36
C SER A 39 -22.72 -9.95 -17.67
N LEU A 40 -23.83 -9.96 -18.43
CA LEU A 40 -24.53 -8.75 -18.85
C LEU A 40 -24.86 -7.81 -17.67
N SER A 41 -25.23 -8.37 -16.51
CA SER A 41 -25.53 -7.61 -15.29
C SER A 41 -24.28 -6.99 -14.66
N THR A 42 -23.15 -7.70 -14.65
CA THR A 42 -21.86 -7.17 -14.17
C THR A 42 -21.35 -6.10 -15.12
N ARG A 43 -21.42 -6.31 -16.44
CA ARG A 43 -21.02 -5.31 -17.46
C ARG A 43 -21.85 -4.03 -17.35
N ALA A 44 -23.16 -4.15 -17.13
CA ALA A 44 -24.05 -3.02 -16.94
C ALA A 44 -23.82 -2.30 -15.60
N LEU A 45 -23.45 -3.02 -14.52
CA LEU A 45 -23.03 -2.41 -13.26
C LEU A 45 -21.68 -1.70 -13.42
N TRP A 46 -20.72 -2.31 -14.12
CA TRP A 46 -19.40 -1.74 -14.41
C TRP A 46 -19.47 -0.52 -15.31
N GLN A 47 -20.26 -0.58 -16.38
CA GLN A 47 -20.53 0.59 -17.21
C GLN A 47 -21.25 1.66 -16.41
N ARG A 48 -22.17 1.33 -15.51
CA ARG A 48 -22.81 2.32 -14.62
C ARG A 48 -21.84 2.95 -13.63
N VAL A 49 -20.95 2.19 -12.99
CA VAL A 49 -19.93 2.74 -12.07
C VAL A 49 -18.91 3.58 -12.83
N GLN A 50 -18.45 3.11 -14.00
CA GLN A 50 -17.54 3.86 -14.85
C GLN A 50 -18.21 5.13 -15.40
N LEU A 51 -19.47 5.06 -15.82
CA LEU A 51 -20.25 6.20 -16.27
C LEU A 51 -20.53 7.15 -15.12
N GLN A 52 -20.94 6.68 -13.95
CA GLN A 52 -21.18 7.49 -12.74
C GLN A 52 -19.90 8.20 -12.31
N TYR A 53 -18.75 7.50 -12.30
CA TYR A 53 -17.45 8.11 -12.03
C TYR A 53 -17.06 9.16 -13.09
N LEU A 54 -17.33 8.88 -14.37
CA LEU A 54 -17.15 9.84 -15.46
C LEU A 54 -18.14 11.03 -15.38
N GLN A 55 -19.36 10.81 -14.88
CA GLN A 55 -20.42 11.81 -14.70
C GLN A 55 -20.13 12.70 -13.49
N GLU A 56 -19.65 12.14 -12.38
CA GLU A 56 -19.16 12.85 -11.19
C GLU A 56 -17.90 13.67 -11.52
N ARG A 57 -17.05 13.16 -12.41
CA ARG A 57 -15.90 13.86 -12.99
C ARG A 57 -16.32 15.06 -13.85
N GLU A 58 -17.36 14.90 -14.66
CA GLU A 58 -17.93 15.99 -15.48
C GLU A 58 -18.65 17.05 -14.63
N THR A 59 -19.41 16.62 -13.62
CA THR A 59 -20.18 17.53 -12.74
C THR A 59 -19.33 18.22 -11.69
N GLY A 60 -18.11 17.79 -11.37
CA GLY A 60 -17.20 18.59 -10.54
C GLY A 60 -17.50 18.64 -9.04
N ALA A 61 -18.40 17.79 -8.53
CA ALA A 61 -18.50 17.44 -7.10
C ALA A 61 -17.20 16.78 -6.56
N TRP A 62 -16.23 16.57 -7.45
CA TRP A 62 -14.92 15.96 -7.29
C TRP A 62 -13.94 16.64 -6.33
N VAL A 63 -14.06 17.94 -6.05
CA VAL A 63 -13.02 18.68 -5.29
C VAL A 63 -13.51 19.06 -3.90
N ASN A 64 -13.01 18.36 -2.87
CA ASN A 64 -13.22 18.76 -1.49
C ASN A 64 -12.03 19.60 -1.01
N LEU A 65 -12.26 20.90 -0.87
CA LEU A 65 -11.27 21.87 -0.41
C LEU A 65 -10.71 21.54 0.98
N SER A 66 -11.50 20.92 1.87
CA SER A 66 -11.02 20.59 3.23
C SER A 66 -9.87 19.58 3.21
N TYR A 67 -9.90 18.59 2.31
CA TYR A 67 -8.84 17.60 2.18
C TYR A 67 -7.57 18.18 1.58
N ILE A 68 -7.72 19.09 0.62
CA ILE A 68 -6.60 19.82 0.01
C ILE A 68 -5.93 20.70 1.07
N PHE A 69 -6.72 21.51 1.79
CA PHE A 69 -6.21 22.33 2.88
C PHE A 69 -5.62 21.49 4.01
N SER A 70 -6.12 20.28 4.26
CA SER A 70 -5.50 19.34 5.19
C SER A 70 -4.12 18.87 4.73
N GLY A 71 -3.92 18.65 3.43
CA GLY A 71 -2.59 18.35 2.86
C GLY A 71 -1.62 19.51 3.06
N TYR A 72 -2.07 20.75 2.81
CA TYR A 72 -1.28 21.96 3.07
C TYR A 72 -1.06 22.26 4.57
N ARG A 73 -2.00 21.86 5.44
CA ARG A 73 -1.88 21.93 6.91
C ARG A 73 -0.98 20.86 7.51
N SER A 74 -0.51 19.90 6.72
CA SER A 74 0.41 18.90 7.23
C SER A 74 1.67 19.55 7.79
N SER A 75 2.15 19.04 8.92
CA SER A 75 3.37 19.54 9.57
C SER A 75 4.59 19.51 8.64
N GLU A 76 4.61 18.61 7.65
CA GLU A 76 5.68 18.49 6.66
C GLU A 76 5.78 19.71 5.73
N PHE A 77 4.66 20.24 5.23
CA PHE A 77 4.66 21.41 4.35
C PHE A 77 5.16 22.67 5.07
N PHE A 78 4.66 22.93 6.28
CA PHE A 78 5.09 24.07 7.09
C PHE A 78 6.55 23.96 7.54
N GLN A 79 7.04 22.74 7.82
CA GLN A 79 8.45 22.52 8.11
C GLN A 79 9.35 22.85 6.92
N ASN A 80 9.00 22.41 5.71
CA ASN A 80 9.76 22.75 4.50
C ASN A 80 9.81 24.27 4.25
N LEU A 81 8.69 24.96 4.49
CA LEU A 81 8.64 26.41 4.39
C LEU A 81 9.49 27.10 5.46
N SER A 82 9.46 26.60 6.70
CA SER A 82 10.32 27.12 7.78
C SER A 82 11.81 26.93 7.50
N HIS A 83 12.19 25.81 6.88
CA HIS A 83 13.57 25.53 6.46
C HIS A 83 14.03 26.49 5.36
N PHE A 84 13.15 26.81 4.41
CA PHE A 84 13.42 27.81 3.38
C PHE A 84 13.68 29.20 4.00
N PHE A 85 12.79 29.68 4.89
CA PHE A 85 12.97 30.97 5.55
C PHE A 85 14.20 31.01 6.46
N LEU A 86 14.53 29.92 7.15
CA LEU A 86 15.77 29.82 7.93
C LEU A 86 17.01 29.90 7.03
N GLY A 87 16.99 29.25 5.87
CA GLY A 87 18.08 29.33 4.89
C GLY A 87 18.28 30.76 4.37
N VAL A 88 17.18 31.44 4.01
CA VAL A 88 17.21 32.86 3.61
C VAL A 88 17.77 33.73 4.75
N PHE A 89 17.31 33.50 5.98
CA PHE A 89 17.80 34.24 7.14
C PHE A 89 19.30 34.05 7.37
N VAL A 90 19.83 32.82 7.24
CA VAL A 90 21.27 32.54 7.36
C VAL A 90 22.07 33.26 6.27
N VAL A 91 21.60 33.26 5.02
CA VAL A 91 22.26 33.95 3.90
C VAL A 91 22.27 35.46 4.11
N VAL A 92 21.13 36.04 4.51
CA VAL A 92 21.04 37.47 4.84
C VAL A 92 21.95 37.83 6.01
N SER A 93 22.01 36.99 7.06
CA SER A 93 22.90 37.21 8.20
C SER A 93 24.38 37.14 7.81
N PHE A 94 24.77 36.23 6.91
CA PHE A 94 26.14 36.19 6.40
C PHE A 94 26.46 37.40 5.53
N ALA A 95 25.51 37.86 4.71
CA ALA A 95 25.69 39.05 3.88
C ALA A 95 25.87 40.32 4.72
N THR A 96 25.10 40.48 5.80
CA THR A 96 25.25 41.62 6.72
C THR A 96 26.56 41.58 7.49
N ILE A 97 27.01 40.40 7.93
CA ILE A 97 28.33 40.22 8.57
C ILE A 97 29.47 40.54 7.58
N TYR A 98 29.35 40.10 6.33
CA TYR A 98 30.33 40.34 5.28
C TYR A 98 30.44 41.82 4.93
N GLU A 99 29.30 42.50 4.75
CA GLU A 99 29.23 43.96 4.60
C GLU A 99 29.93 44.64 5.79
N ALA A 100 29.52 44.35 7.02
CA ALA A 100 30.12 44.96 8.22
C ALA A 100 31.64 44.75 8.32
N TYR A 101 32.16 43.60 7.86
CA TYR A 101 33.60 43.32 7.82
C TYR A 101 34.33 44.12 6.73
N TYR A 102 33.75 44.27 5.54
CA TYR A 102 34.37 44.98 4.41
C TYR A 102 34.18 46.50 4.46
N SER A 103 33.13 47.02 5.10
CA SER A 103 32.98 48.46 5.36
C SER A 103 33.90 48.96 6.48
N ALA A 104 34.50 48.05 7.26
CA ALA A 104 35.33 48.38 8.42
C ALA A 104 36.53 49.30 8.12
N PRO A 105 37.26 49.19 6.98
CA PRO A 105 38.38 50.10 6.67
C PRO A 105 37.92 51.46 6.12
N ALA A 106 36.72 51.57 5.55
CA ALA A 106 36.20 52.82 4.95
C ALA A 106 35.53 53.75 5.99
N LEU A 107 35.20 53.22 7.18
CA LEU A 107 34.45 53.92 8.22
C LEU A 107 35.25 54.25 9.49
N SER A 108 36.54 53.92 9.55
CA SER A 108 37.44 54.28 10.66
C SER A 108 37.75 55.79 10.76
N LEU A 109 37.31 56.59 9.77
CA LEU A 109 37.42 58.06 9.76
C LEU A 109 36.33 58.77 10.59
N LEU A 110 35.28 58.07 11.02
CA LEU A 110 34.19 58.62 11.85
C LEU A 110 34.25 58.01 13.26
N GLY A 111 35.14 58.55 14.09
CA GLY A 111 35.32 58.14 15.49
C GLY A 111 34.04 58.28 16.32
N GLY A 112 33.68 57.21 17.04
CA GLY A 112 32.69 57.26 18.13
C GLY A 112 31.58 56.18 18.12
N LYS A 113 31.36 55.44 17.04
CA LYS A 113 30.21 54.51 16.92
C LYS A 113 30.47 53.01 17.19
N TYR A 114 31.68 52.61 17.59
CA TYR A 114 32.13 51.22 17.47
C TYR A 114 31.89 50.26 18.66
N GLN A 115 31.43 50.71 19.83
CA GLN A 115 31.08 49.76 20.92
C GLN A 115 29.79 48.97 20.66
N TYR A 116 28.87 49.51 19.85
CA TYR A 116 27.61 48.83 19.51
C TYR A 116 27.82 47.68 18.51
N ASN A 117 28.79 47.78 17.59
CA ASN A 117 29.03 46.78 16.54
C ASN A 117 29.52 45.42 17.07
N VAL A 118 30.37 45.39 18.11
CA VAL A 118 30.89 44.12 18.66
C VAL A 118 29.80 43.35 19.42
N ILE A 119 28.95 44.08 20.16
CA ILE A 119 27.82 43.51 20.89
C ILE A 119 26.76 42.98 19.90
N GLU A 120 26.41 43.75 18.87
CA GLU A 120 25.46 43.33 17.83
C GLU A 120 25.96 42.10 17.04
N LEU A 121 27.25 42.05 16.71
CA LEU A 121 27.86 40.90 16.03
C LEU A 121 27.85 39.66 16.94
N ALA A 122 28.17 39.82 18.23
CA ALA A 122 28.13 38.74 19.20
C ALA A 122 26.70 38.21 19.42
N ILE A 123 25.70 39.10 19.50
CA ILE A 123 24.27 38.74 19.59
C ILE A 123 23.83 37.98 18.34
N THR A 124 24.22 38.45 17.15
CA THR A 124 23.89 37.80 15.88
C THR A 124 24.50 36.40 15.80
N PHE A 125 25.76 36.25 16.21
CA PHE A 125 26.45 34.95 16.23
C PHE A 125 25.81 33.99 17.25
N LEU A 126 25.48 34.48 18.45
CA LEU A 126 24.76 33.71 19.46
C LEU A 126 23.38 33.28 18.94
N PHE A 127 22.64 34.18 18.28
CA PHE A 127 21.34 33.86 17.69
C PHE A 127 21.45 32.85 16.56
N LEU A 128 22.49 32.92 15.71
CA LEU A 128 22.76 31.93 14.66
C LEU A 128 23.12 30.56 15.26
N ILE A 129 23.93 30.52 16.32
CA ILE A 129 24.25 29.28 17.02
C ILE A 129 22.99 28.69 17.65
N LEU A 130 22.22 29.49 18.39
CA LEU A 130 20.97 29.05 19.02
C LEU A 130 19.97 28.56 17.96
N SER A 131 19.79 29.31 16.88
CA SER A 131 18.94 28.93 15.75
C SER A 131 19.44 27.64 15.08
N GLY A 132 20.76 27.48 14.94
CA GLY A 132 21.38 26.26 14.43
C GLY A 132 21.16 25.06 15.34
N VAL A 133 21.29 25.23 16.66
CA VAL A 133 21.02 24.17 17.65
C VAL A 133 19.54 23.80 17.66
N VAL A 134 18.64 24.78 17.68
CA VAL A 134 17.19 24.57 17.58
C VAL A 134 16.86 23.86 16.26
N TYR A 135 17.41 24.30 15.14
CA TYR A 135 17.23 23.63 13.85
C TYR A 135 17.73 22.19 13.86
N LEU A 136 18.94 21.93 14.35
CA LEU A 136 19.51 20.58 14.37
C LEU A 136 18.76 19.64 15.31
N THR A 137 18.12 20.18 16.37
CA THR A 137 17.31 19.40 17.31
C THR A 137 15.87 19.20 16.85
N TRP A 138 15.30 20.16 16.13
CA TRP A 138 13.92 20.13 15.63
C TRP A 138 13.78 19.57 14.22
N ARG A 139 14.86 19.52 13.43
CA ARG A 139 14.83 18.95 12.09
C ARG A 139 14.44 17.48 12.18
N ARG A 140 13.54 17.07 11.29
CA ARG A 140 13.22 15.65 11.11
C ARG A 140 14.42 14.92 10.59
N LYS A 141 14.64 13.72 11.12
CA LYS A 141 15.70 12.85 10.64
C LYS A 141 15.21 12.11 9.40
N PRO A 142 16.04 12.02 8.35
CA PRO A 142 15.71 11.19 7.21
C PRO A 142 15.54 9.74 7.66
N VAL A 143 14.52 9.07 7.10
CA VAL A 143 14.30 7.65 7.27
C VAL A 143 14.78 6.96 6.00
N TYR A 144 15.81 6.14 6.15
CA TYR A 144 16.46 5.42 5.08
C TYR A 144 15.94 4.00 4.99
N LEU A 145 15.64 3.54 3.78
CA LEU A 145 15.49 2.12 3.47
C LEU A 145 16.85 1.57 3.07
N LEU A 146 17.38 0.69 3.90
CA LEU A 146 18.67 0.06 3.67
C LEU A 146 18.54 -1.03 2.61
N ASP A 147 17.64 -1.96 2.88
CA ASP A 147 17.27 -3.01 1.96
C ASP A 147 15.93 -3.64 2.34
N PHE A 148 15.41 -4.48 1.46
CA PHE A 148 14.24 -5.30 1.70
C PHE A 148 14.39 -6.67 1.01
N ALA A 149 13.73 -7.68 1.57
CA ALA A 149 13.67 -9.03 1.00
C ALA A 149 12.20 -9.41 0.83
N THR A 150 11.89 -10.13 -0.25
CA THR A 150 10.57 -10.71 -0.49
C THR A 150 10.67 -12.22 -0.41
N PHE A 151 9.67 -12.86 0.17
CA PHE A 151 9.63 -14.31 0.30
C PHE A 151 9.41 -14.95 -1.07
N ILE A 152 10.31 -15.84 -1.49
CA ILE A 152 10.10 -16.71 -2.64
C ILE A 152 9.78 -18.10 -2.11
N PRO A 153 8.52 -18.57 -2.20
CA PRO A 153 8.17 -19.88 -1.69
C PRO A 153 8.86 -21.01 -2.47
N PRO A 154 9.19 -22.15 -1.82
CA PRO A 154 9.75 -23.31 -2.49
C PRO A 154 8.87 -23.83 -3.62
N GLU A 155 9.48 -24.37 -4.69
CA GLU A 155 8.76 -24.87 -5.88
C GLU A 155 7.71 -25.95 -5.56
N ARG A 156 7.91 -26.77 -4.53
CA ARG A 156 6.93 -27.77 -4.07
C ARG A 156 5.59 -27.17 -3.62
N LEU A 157 5.55 -25.88 -3.30
CA LEU A 157 4.35 -25.16 -2.86
C LEU A 157 3.64 -24.45 -4.02
N LYS A 158 4.14 -24.60 -5.25
CA LYS A 158 3.57 -23.97 -6.44
C LYS A 158 2.19 -24.58 -6.73
N VAL A 159 1.23 -23.72 -7.04
CA VAL A 159 -0.15 -24.08 -7.35
C VAL A 159 -0.54 -23.51 -8.72
N SER A 160 -0.93 -24.41 -9.62
CA SER A 160 -1.57 -24.05 -10.88
C SER A 160 -3.08 -23.85 -10.69
N LYS A 161 -3.75 -23.24 -11.67
CA LYS A 161 -5.22 -23.13 -11.65
C LYS A 161 -5.90 -24.49 -11.64
N GLU A 162 -5.35 -25.44 -12.38
CA GLU A 162 -5.82 -26.83 -12.37
C GLU A 162 -5.67 -27.47 -10.99
N THR A 163 -4.51 -27.29 -10.35
CA THR A 163 -4.27 -27.80 -8.99
C THR A 163 -5.23 -27.16 -7.99
N PHE A 164 -5.47 -25.85 -8.09
CA PHE A 164 -6.46 -25.15 -7.25
C PHE A 164 -7.86 -25.76 -7.39
N LEU A 165 -8.31 -25.99 -8.63
CA LEU A 165 -9.64 -26.56 -8.89
C LEU A 165 -9.75 -27.99 -8.35
N ARG A 166 -8.71 -28.81 -8.57
CA ARG A 166 -8.64 -30.15 -7.99
C ARG A 166 -8.73 -30.13 -6.47
N LEU A 167 -7.98 -29.26 -5.80
CA LEU A 167 -8.04 -29.11 -4.33
C LEU A 167 -9.43 -28.64 -3.86
N THR A 168 -10.07 -27.76 -4.63
CA THR A 168 -11.43 -27.29 -4.33
C THR A 168 -12.46 -28.43 -4.45
N GLU A 169 -12.35 -29.27 -5.47
CA GLU A 169 -13.21 -30.45 -5.64
C GLU A 169 -12.94 -31.50 -4.54
N GLU A 170 -11.68 -31.78 -4.24
CA GLU A 170 -11.26 -32.74 -3.21
C GLU A 170 -11.64 -32.32 -1.78
N ALA A 171 -11.90 -31.03 -1.54
CA ALA A 171 -12.39 -30.53 -0.27
C ALA A 171 -13.80 -31.06 0.07
N ASN A 172 -14.57 -31.53 -0.92
CA ASN A 172 -15.90 -32.14 -0.74
C ASN A 172 -16.92 -31.30 0.05
N CYS A 173 -16.69 -29.99 0.18
CA CYS A 173 -17.55 -29.08 0.93
C CYS A 173 -18.23 -28.04 0.04
N PHE A 174 -17.86 -27.94 -1.24
CA PHE A 174 -18.41 -26.97 -2.17
C PHE A 174 -19.48 -27.58 -3.07
N THR A 175 -20.55 -26.81 -3.32
CA THR A 175 -21.56 -27.16 -4.32
C THR A 175 -20.98 -27.02 -5.75
N PRO A 176 -21.54 -27.74 -6.75
CA PRO A 176 -21.13 -27.58 -8.15
C PRO A 176 -21.19 -26.11 -8.62
N GLU A 177 -22.18 -25.35 -8.16
CA GLU A 177 -22.33 -23.93 -8.48
C GLU A 177 -21.20 -23.07 -7.89
N SER A 178 -20.76 -23.37 -6.67
CA SER A 178 -19.64 -22.70 -6.01
C SER A 178 -18.30 -23.02 -6.66
N ILE A 179 -18.10 -24.25 -7.11
CA ILE A 179 -16.89 -24.66 -7.86
C ILE A 179 -16.83 -23.91 -9.19
N GLU A 180 -17.92 -23.91 -9.96
CA GLU A 180 -18.01 -23.19 -11.24
C GLU A 180 -17.86 -21.67 -11.04
N PHE A 181 -18.38 -21.11 -9.95
CA PHE A 181 -18.15 -19.72 -9.59
C PHE A 181 -16.66 -19.42 -9.33
N GLN A 182 -15.98 -20.23 -8.52
CA GLN A 182 -14.55 -20.06 -8.24
C GLN A 182 -13.70 -20.25 -9.51
N LYS A 183 -14.04 -21.20 -10.38
CA LYS A 183 -13.39 -21.39 -11.69
C LYS A 183 -13.45 -20.13 -12.56
N ARG A 184 -14.64 -19.56 -12.75
CA ARG A 184 -14.82 -18.32 -13.53
C ARG A 184 -14.10 -17.12 -12.91
N LEU A 185 -14.02 -17.05 -11.58
CA LEU A 185 -13.26 -16.00 -10.90
C LEU A 185 -11.77 -16.17 -11.14
N LEU A 186 -11.24 -17.38 -11.00
CA LEU A 186 -9.82 -17.69 -11.17
C LEU A 186 -9.32 -17.41 -12.58
N GLU A 187 -10.13 -17.67 -13.61
CA GLU A 187 -9.85 -17.32 -15.01
C GLU A 187 -9.70 -15.80 -15.21
N ARG A 188 -10.44 -15.00 -14.43
CA ARG A 188 -10.48 -13.53 -14.53
C ARG A 188 -9.56 -12.82 -13.55
N ALA A 189 -9.06 -13.51 -12.53
CA ALA A 189 -8.26 -12.95 -11.45
C ALA A 189 -6.87 -12.44 -11.89
N SER A 190 -6.44 -12.77 -13.13
CA SER A 190 -5.10 -12.49 -13.65
C SER A 190 -3.96 -13.09 -12.81
N VAL A 191 -4.27 -14.08 -11.96
CA VAL A 191 -3.31 -14.89 -11.23
C VAL A 191 -2.78 -15.97 -12.16
N GLY A 192 -1.46 -16.16 -12.21
CA GLY A 192 -0.79 -17.16 -13.05
C GLY A 192 -0.73 -18.55 -12.42
N ASP A 193 -0.27 -19.53 -13.20
CA ASP A 193 -0.14 -20.93 -12.79
C ASP A 193 1.10 -21.23 -11.94
N CYS A 194 1.87 -20.19 -11.61
CA CYS A 194 3.11 -20.28 -10.85
C CYS A 194 3.02 -19.59 -9.48
N THR A 195 1.81 -19.48 -8.92
CA THR A 195 1.61 -18.91 -7.57
C THR A 195 1.77 -19.97 -6.48
N TYR A 196 1.59 -19.61 -5.20
CA TYR A 196 1.92 -20.51 -4.09
C TYR A 196 0.86 -20.57 -3.00
N PHE A 197 0.68 -21.78 -2.45
CA PHE A 197 -0.12 -22.05 -1.27
C PHE A 197 0.72 -22.67 -0.14
N PRO A 198 0.34 -22.49 1.14
CA PRO A 198 0.96 -23.22 2.23
C PRO A 198 0.72 -24.73 2.09
N GLU A 199 1.70 -25.51 2.57
CA GLU A 199 1.69 -26.98 2.50
C GLU A 199 0.40 -27.62 3.05
N ALA A 200 -0.16 -27.02 4.09
CA ALA A 200 -1.36 -27.51 4.74
C ALA A 200 -2.59 -27.49 3.82
N MET A 201 -2.70 -26.52 2.91
CA MET A 201 -3.82 -26.44 1.97
C MET A 201 -3.82 -27.56 0.94
N PHE A 202 -2.66 -28.12 0.60
CA PHE A 202 -2.57 -29.28 -0.32
C PHE A 202 -3.06 -30.58 0.30
N ARG A 203 -3.13 -30.65 1.64
CA ARG A 203 -3.51 -31.86 2.39
C ARG A 203 -4.88 -31.74 3.06
N ALA A 204 -5.37 -30.52 3.19
CA ALA A 204 -6.57 -30.20 3.92
C ALA A 204 -7.80 -30.80 3.23
N LYS A 205 -8.57 -31.59 3.98
CA LYS A 205 -9.90 -32.06 3.56
C LYS A 205 -11.02 -31.46 4.39
N GLU A 206 -10.70 -30.87 5.54
CA GLU A 206 -11.66 -30.24 6.45
C GLU A 206 -11.00 -29.05 7.17
N ILE A 207 -11.78 -28.01 7.49
CA ILE A 207 -11.41 -27.05 8.53
C ILE A 207 -11.96 -27.60 9.84
N GLY A 208 -11.05 -27.97 10.74
CA GLY A 208 -11.45 -28.36 12.09
C GLY A 208 -11.89 -27.13 12.85
N ALA A 209 -13.09 -27.18 13.43
CA ALA A 209 -13.52 -26.16 14.39
C ALA A 209 -12.45 -26.03 15.49
N ASN A 210 -11.80 -24.87 15.58
CA ASN A 210 -10.76 -24.56 16.58
C ASN A 210 -9.59 -25.56 16.66
N GLY A 211 -9.06 -25.99 15.51
CA GLY A 211 -7.78 -26.70 15.49
C GLY A 211 -7.89 -28.17 15.88
N GLY A 212 -8.70 -28.91 15.12
CA GLY A 212 -8.68 -30.37 15.12
C GLY A 212 -7.26 -30.94 14.95
N ARG A 213 -7.05 -32.14 15.50
CA ARG A 213 -5.76 -32.85 15.43
C ARG A 213 -5.65 -33.63 14.12
N GLY A 214 -4.45 -33.60 13.52
CA GLY A 214 -4.11 -34.41 12.34
C GLY A 214 -3.59 -33.59 11.16
N ASP A 215 -2.92 -34.26 10.22
CA ASP A 215 -2.26 -33.63 9.07
C ASP A 215 -3.22 -33.22 7.94
N ARG A 216 -4.50 -33.56 8.04
CA ARG A 216 -5.55 -33.25 7.04
C ARG A 216 -6.46 -32.09 7.45
N VAL A 217 -6.13 -31.42 8.56
CA VAL A 217 -6.94 -30.36 9.16
C VAL A 217 -6.14 -29.06 9.20
N LEU A 218 -6.75 -27.98 8.72
CA LEU A 218 -6.18 -26.64 8.87
C LEU A 218 -6.27 -26.22 10.34
N ASN A 219 -5.12 -26.09 11.00
CA ASN A 219 -5.03 -25.81 12.44
C ASN A 219 -3.94 -24.79 12.80
N MET A 220 -3.85 -24.45 14.09
CA MET A 220 -2.86 -23.50 14.60
C MET A 220 -1.43 -23.96 14.35
N ALA A 221 -1.16 -25.27 14.39
CA ALA A 221 0.19 -25.79 14.19
C ALA A 221 0.63 -25.64 12.72
N SER A 222 -0.25 -25.92 11.75
CA SER A 222 0.03 -25.64 10.34
C SER A 222 0.17 -24.14 10.06
N ALA A 223 -0.66 -23.30 10.66
CA ALA A 223 -0.56 -21.85 10.51
C ALA A 223 0.76 -21.30 11.09
N ARG A 224 1.18 -21.80 12.26
CA ARG A 224 2.51 -21.48 12.82
C ARG A 224 3.63 -21.90 11.88
N ARG A 225 3.57 -23.11 11.29
CA ARG A 225 4.58 -23.57 10.32
C ARG A 225 4.68 -22.66 9.09
N GLU A 226 3.54 -22.22 8.55
CA GLU A 226 3.52 -21.22 7.47
C GLU A 226 4.18 -19.92 7.91
N ALA A 227 3.78 -19.38 9.07
CA ALA A 227 4.34 -18.13 9.59
C ALA A 227 5.85 -18.24 9.85
N GLU A 228 6.32 -19.32 10.46
CA GLU A 228 7.76 -19.57 10.69
C GLU A 228 8.54 -19.61 9.38
N MET A 229 8.03 -20.34 8.38
CA MET A 229 8.66 -20.44 7.07
C MET A 229 8.82 -19.06 6.43
N VAL A 230 7.76 -18.26 6.38
CA VAL A 230 7.81 -16.92 5.77
C VAL A 230 8.67 -15.97 6.59
N LEU A 231 8.38 -15.84 7.88
CA LEU A 231 9.05 -14.85 8.76
C LEU A 231 10.55 -15.13 8.89
N PHE A 232 10.95 -16.39 9.14
CA PHE A 232 12.36 -16.69 9.37
C PHE A 232 13.17 -16.65 8.08
N THR A 233 12.60 -17.09 6.96
CA THR A 233 13.31 -17.03 5.66
C THR A 233 13.54 -15.58 5.26
N THR A 234 12.48 -14.77 5.20
CA THR A 234 12.59 -13.39 4.70
C THR A 234 13.42 -12.48 5.61
N VAL A 235 13.28 -12.62 6.94
CA VAL A 235 14.13 -11.87 7.89
C VAL A 235 15.58 -12.37 7.82
N GLY A 236 15.80 -13.67 7.73
CA GLY A 236 17.14 -14.26 7.64
C GLY A 236 17.89 -13.81 6.38
N GLU A 237 17.21 -13.80 5.23
CA GLU A 237 17.74 -13.31 3.95
C GLU A 237 18.12 -11.83 4.05
N LEU A 238 17.22 -10.98 4.55
CA LEU A 238 17.48 -9.55 4.70
C LEU A 238 18.65 -9.24 5.64
N LEU A 239 18.73 -9.94 6.78
CA LEU A 239 19.83 -9.76 7.72
C LEU A 239 21.16 -10.21 7.12
N ARG A 240 21.15 -11.28 6.30
CA ARG A 240 22.33 -11.76 5.58
C ARG A 240 22.78 -10.79 4.50
N SER A 241 21.87 -10.33 3.63
CA SER A 241 22.21 -9.39 2.53
C SER A 241 22.75 -8.06 3.07
N THR A 242 22.14 -7.56 4.15
CA THR A 242 22.56 -6.31 4.79
C THR A 242 23.73 -6.47 5.77
N LYS A 243 24.17 -7.71 6.05
CA LYS A 243 25.16 -8.06 7.08
C LYS A 243 24.83 -7.45 8.45
N THR A 244 23.55 -7.42 8.79
CA THR A 244 23.05 -6.81 10.04
C THR A 244 22.96 -7.86 11.14
N ASN A 245 23.62 -7.60 12.27
CA ASN A 245 23.46 -8.45 13.46
C ASN A 245 22.03 -8.31 14.01
N PRO A 246 21.28 -9.40 14.25
CA PRO A 246 19.93 -9.33 14.82
C PRO A 246 19.84 -8.55 16.14
N LYS A 247 20.90 -8.59 16.97
CA LYS A 247 20.97 -7.84 18.24
C LYS A 247 21.10 -6.32 18.05
N ALA A 248 21.43 -5.86 16.85
CA ALA A 248 21.52 -4.44 16.53
C ALA A 248 20.18 -3.80 16.15
N ILE A 249 19.12 -4.61 15.94
CA ILE A 249 17.77 -4.14 15.67
C ILE A 249 17.18 -3.54 16.95
N ASP A 250 16.68 -2.32 16.86
CA ASP A 250 16.12 -1.57 17.98
C ASP A 250 14.58 -1.72 18.05
N ILE A 251 13.94 -1.81 16.88
CA ILE A 251 12.49 -1.81 16.73
C ILE A 251 12.09 -2.92 15.75
N LEU A 252 11.07 -3.70 16.09
CA LEU A 252 10.48 -4.73 15.23
C LEU A 252 8.98 -4.49 15.10
N ILE A 253 8.51 -4.30 13.86
CA ILE A 253 7.09 -4.17 13.53
C ILE A 253 6.73 -5.35 12.63
N VAL A 254 5.76 -6.15 13.04
CA VAL A 254 5.22 -7.23 12.20
C VAL A 254 3.75 -6.93 11.94
N ASN A 255 3.32 -7.02 10.68
CA ASN A 255 1.91 -6.96 10.32
C ASN A 255 1.45 -8.27 9.68
N CYS A 256 0.33 -8.78 10.18
CA CYS A 256 -0.42 -9.91 9.65
C CYS A 256 -1.87 -9.76 10.11
N SER A 257 -2.82 -9.77 9.17
CA SER A 257 -4.18 -9.34 9.47
C SER A 257 -4.98 -10.43 10.17
N LEU A 258 -4.88 -11.67 9.67
CA LEU A 258 -5.81 -12.74 10.00
C LEU A 258 -5.19 -13.89 10.82
N PHE A 259 -3.92 -13.78 11.22
CA PHE A 259 -3.28 -14.74 12.12
C PHE A 259 -2.49 -14.04 13.23
N ASN A 260 -3.10 -14.04 14.41
CA ASN A 260 -2.61 -13.34 15.60
C ASN A 260 -2.48 -14.32 16.79
N PRO A 261 -1.49 -15.24 16.76
CA PRO A 261 -1.30 -16.22 17.83
C PRO A 261 -0.82 -15.56 19.13
N THR A 262 -0.98 -16.28 20.25
CA THR A 262 -0.27 -16.02 21.51
C THR A 262 0.76 -17.15 21.73
N PRO A 263 2.07 -16.87 21.87
CA PRO A 263 2.73 -15.56 21.74
C PRO A 263 2.69 -15.00 20.30
N SER A 264 2.90 -13.68 20.17
CA SER A 264 2.81 -12.92 18.93
C SER A 264 3.85 -13.30 17.87
N LEU A 265 3.62 -12.90 16.61
CA LEU A 265 4.59 -13.11 15.52
C LEU A 265 5.92 -12.38 15.76
N THR A 266 5.87 -11.18 16.37
CA THR A 266 7.08 -10.48 16.81
C THR A 266 7.88 -11.31 17.80
N SER A 267 7.22 -11.95 18.76
CA SER A 267 7.87 -12.80 19.76
C SER A 267 8.52 -14.04 19.12
N MET A 268 7.91 -14.60 18.08
CA MET A 268 8.50 -15.70 17.31
C MET A 268 9.82 -15.29 16.66
N ILE A 269 9.87 -14.12 16.02
CA ILE A 269 11.10 -13.57 15.41
C ILE A 269 12.16 -13.27 16.47
N VAL A 270 11.80 -12.59 17.56
CA VAL A 270 12.73 -12.26 18.65
C VAL A 270 13.37 -13.52 19.24
N ASN A 271 12.57 -14.55 19.50
CA ASN A 271 13.06 -15.82 20.03
C ASN A 271 13.94 -16.56 19.02
N HIS A 272 13.57 -16.59 17.73
CA HIS A 272 14.32 -17.32 16.71
C HIS A 272 15.70 -16.70 16.47
N PHE A 273 15.77 -15.39 16.26
CA PHE A 273 17.02 -14.67 15.95
C PHE A 273 17.81 -14.21 17.18
N LYS A 274 17.34 -14.53 18.40
CA LYS A 274 17.97 -14.14 19.66
C LYS A 274 18.27 -12.64 19.72
N MET A 275 17.26 -11.85 19.36
CA MET A 275 17.33 -10.39 19.41
C MET A 275 17.51 -9.89 20.85
N LYS A 276 17.93 -8.64 21.01
CA LYS A 276 18.22 -8.06 22.32
C LYS A 276 16.96 -7.96 23.19
N SER A 277 17.12 -8.02 24.52
CA SER A 277 16.01 -7.94 25.48
C SER A 277 15.32 -6.58 25.51
N SER A 278 15.99 -5.51 25.09
CA SER A 278 15.45 -4.14 25.05
C SER A 278 14.77 -3.77 23.74
N ILE A 279 14.52 -4.74 22.85
CA ILE A 279 13.86 -4.48 21.56
C ILE A 279 12.41 -4.03 21.77
N LEU A 280 11.99 -3.00 21.03
CA LEU A 280 10.60 -2.57 20.99
C LEU A 280 9.86 -3.36 19.92
N THR A 281 8.78 -4.04 20.28
CA THR A 281 8.02 -4.87 19.32
C THR A 281 6.57 -4.42 19.17
N TYR A 282 6.08 -4.39 17.93
CA TYR A 282 4.69 -4.04 17.59
C TYR A 282 4.12 -5.08 16.63
N ASN A 283 2.98 -5.69 16.99
CA ASN A 283 2.28 -6.65 16.15
C ASN A 283 0.95 -6.03 15.69
N LEU A 284 0.84 -5.71 14.40
CA LEU A 284 -0.32 -5.06 13.80
C LEU A 284 -1.23 -6.09 13.11
N SER A 285 -2.53 -6.05 13.39
CA SER A 285 -3.54 -6.97 12.83
C SER A 285 -4.81 -6.24 12.41
N GLY A 286 -5.70 -6.93 11.66
CA GLY A 286 -7.02 -6.42 11.28
C GLY A 286 -7.05 -5.22 10.31
N MET A 287 -5.92 -4.86 9.69
CA MET A 287 -5.81 -3.70 8.78
C MET A 287 -5.85 -4.06 7.29
N GLY A 288 -5.80 -5.36 6.97
CA GLY A 288 -5.82 -5.88 5.60
C GLY A 288 -4.58 -5.49 4.80
N CYS A 289 -4.72 -5.46 3.48
CA CYS A 289 -3.59 -5.29 2.57
C CYS A 289 -2.88 -3.92 2.64
N SER A 290 -3.47 -2.93 3.32
CA SER A 290 -2.81 -1.63 3.55
C SER A 290 -1.84 -1.61 4.73
N ALA A 291 -1.78 -2.70 5.51
CA ALA A 291 -1.01 -2.78 6.75
C ALA A 291 0.50 -2.58 6.55
N GLY A 292 1.04 -2.92 5.37
CA GLY A 292 2.44 -2.70 5.04
C GLY A 292 2.81 -1.22 5.08
N LEU A 293 2.04 -0.36 4.42
CA LEU A 293 2.25 1.09 4.43
C LEU A 293 1.96 1.73 5.79
N ILE A 294 0.98 1.20 6.53
CA ILE A 294 0.73 1.63 7.91
C ILE A 294 1.94 1.31 8.80
N SER A 295 2.59 0.16 8.59
CA SER A 295 3.79 -0.22 9.32
C SER A 295 4.99 0.68 8.99
N ILE A 296 5.12 1.10 7.73
CA ILE A 296 6.15 2.09 7.33
C ILE A 296 5.89 3.46 7.96
N ASP A 297 4.64 3.90 8.01
CA ASP A 297 4.26 5.15 8.67
C ASP A 297 4.57 5.10 10.18
N LEU A 298 4.21 4.00 10.86
CA LEU A 298 4.56 3.79 12.26
C LEU A 298 6.08 3.75 12.47
N ALA A 299 6.81 3.07 11.58
CA ALA A 299 8.26 3.02 11.63
C ALA A 299 8.88 4.42 11.48
N LYS A 300 8.33 5.25 10.59
CA LYS A 300 8.76 6.64 10.39
C LYS A 300 8.67 7.41 11.70
N ASP A 301 7.52 7.35 12.37
CA ASP A 301 7.27 8.08 13.62
C ASP A 301 8.17 7.59 14.76
N LEU A 302 8.30 6.27 14.93
CA LEU A 302 9.18 5.68 15.93
C LEU A 302 10.66 6.05 15.69
N LEU A 303 11.11 6.08 14.42
CA LEU A 303 12.45 6.53 14.06
C LEU A 303 12.64 8.04 14.23
N GLN A 304 11.58 8.86 14.32
CA GLN A 304 11.74 10.26 14.76
C GLN A 304 11.97 10.34 16.28
N CYS A 305 11.30 9.48 17.05
CA CYS A 305 11.44 9.44 18.52
C CYS A 305 12.76 8.80 18.99
N HIS A 306 13.19 7.71 18.35
CA HIS A 306 14.38 6.95 18.75
C HIS A 306 15.59 7.32 17.91
N ARG A 307 16.58 7.99 18.52
CA ARG A 307 17.80 8.43 17.81
C ARG A 307 18.72 7.25 17.49
N ASN A 308 19.29 7.24 16.28
CA ASN A 308 20.32 6.28 15.86
C ASN A 308 19.85 4.82 15.92
N ALA A 309 18.61 4.56 15.49
CA ALA A 309 17.94 3.28 15.61
C ALA A 309 17.80 2.55 14.26
N LEU A 310 17.75 1.22 14.31
CA LEU A 310 17.33 0.33 13.22
C LEU A 310 15.93 -0.21 13.50
N CYS A 311 15.06 -0.13 12.49
CA CYS A 311 13.71 -0.66 12.54
C CYS A 311 13.54 -1.75 11.47
N LEU A 312 13.14 -2.94 11.89
CA LEU A 312 12.78 -4.04 11.01
C LEU A 312 11.25 -4.08 10.88
N VAL A 313 10.74 -3.96 9.67
CA VAL A 313 9.31 -4.12 9.36
C VAL A 313 9.13 -5.43 8.59
N VAL A 314 8.19 -6.27 9.02
CA VAL A 314 7.87 -7.54 8.35
C VAL A 314 6.37 -7.59 8.04
N SER A 315 6.04 -7.79 6.77
CA SER A 315 4.68 -7.94 6.27
C SER A 315 4.46 -9.38 5.83
N THR A 316 3.39 -10.02 6.28
CA THR A 316 2.97 -11.33 5.78
C THR A 316 1.47 -11.50 6.00
N GLU A 317 0.85 -12.41 5.26
CA GLU A 317 -0.52 -12.84 5.52
C GLU A 317 -0.56 -14.35 5.59
N ASN A 318 -1.07 -14.87 6.70
CA ASN A 318 -1.24 -16.30 6.86
C ASN A 318 -2.56 -16.73 6.23
N ILE A 319 -2.49 -17.59 5.24
CA ILE A 319 -3.69 -18.04 4.52
C ILE A 319 -4.15 -19.42 4.94
N THR A 320 -3.33 -20.20 5.67
CA THR A 320 -3.67 -21.57 6.14
C THR A 320 -5.01 -21.63 6.86
N GLN A 321 -5.30 -20.72 7.79
CA GLN A 321 -6.55 -20.76 8.58
C GLN A 321 -7.69 -19.90 8.00
N ASN A 322 -7.47 -19.35 6.82
CA ASN A 322 -8.37 -18.38 6.18
C ASN A 322 -8.89 -18.83 4.82
N TRP A 323 -8.70 -20.11 4.46
CA TRP A 323 -9.47 -20.73 3.38
C TRP A 323 -10.94 -20.76 3.78
N TYR A 324 -11.83 -20.16 2.99
CA TYR A 324 -13.27 -20.20 3.28
C TYR A 324 -13.90 -21.46 2.66
N LEU A 325 -14.54 -22.30 3.48
CA LEU A 325 -15.16 -23.57 3.05
C LEU A 325 -16.69 -23.52 2.96
N GLY A 326 -17.31 -22.35 3.09
CA GLY A 326 -18.75 -22.20 2.92
C GLY A 326 -19.15 -21.94 1.46
N GLN A 327 -20.37 -21.41 1.26
CA GLN A 327 -20.96 -21.21 -0.08
C GLN A 327 -21.14 -19.73 -0.45
N GLU A 328 -20.88 -18.80 0.47
CA GLU A 328 -21.11 -17.38 0.23
C GLU A 328 -20.18 -16.82 -0.83
N ARG A 329 -20.75 -16.40 -1.97
CA ARG A 329 -20.00 -15.90 -3.12
C ARG A 329 -19.08 -14.73 -2.77
N SER A 330 -19.54 -13.86 -1.88
CA SER A 330 -18.79 -12.68 -1.42
C SER A 330 -17.53 -13.04 -0.61
N MET A 331 -17.49 -14.23 0.00
CA MET A 331 -16.36 -14.75 0.76
C MET A 331 -15.46 -15.64 -0.11
N LEU A 332 -16.03 -16.41 -1.07
CA LEU A 332 -15.29 -17.26 -2.01
C LEU A 332 -14.32 -16.51 -2.92
N ILE A 333 -14.51 -15.19 -3.12
CA ILE A 333 -13.58 -14.37 -3.89
C ILE A 333 -12.16 -14.44 -3.31
N THR A 334 -12.05 -14.46 -1.98
CA THR A 334 -10.76 -14.45 -1.29
C THR A 334 -9.90 -15.69 -1.58
N ASN A 335 -10.52 -16.88 -1.67
CA ASN A 335 -9.83 -18.13 -2.01
C ASN A 335 -9.11 -18.06 -3.37
N THR A 336 -9.68 -17.34 -4.34
CA THR A 336 -9.14 -17.29 -5.71
C THR A 336 -7.99 -16.29 -5.86
N LEU A 337 -7.89 -15.29 -4.98
CA LEU A 337 -6.93 -14.18 -5.08
C LEU A 337 -5.69 -14.35 -4.20
N PHE A 338 -5.89 -14.72 -2.93
CA PHE A 338 -4.82 -14.68 -1.93
C PHE A 338 -3.81 -15.81 -2.13
N ARG A 339 -2.54 -15.49 -1.93
CA ARG A 339 -1.42 -16.42 -2.10
C ARG A 339 -0.39 -16.20 -1.00
N LEU A 340 0.42 -17.24 -0.78
CA LEU A 340 1.48 -17.22 0.20
C LEU A 340 2.55 -16.18 -0.19
N GLY A 341 2.93 -15.33 0.76
CA GLY A 341 3.98 -14.35 0.54
C GLY A 341 4.38 -13.59 1.81
N GLY A 342 5.44 -12.81 1.68
CA GLY A 342 5.96 -11.98 2.75
C GLY A 342 7.04 -11.03 2.29
N ALA A 343 7.29 -9.99 3.07
CA ALA A 343 8.36 -9.05 2.84
C ALA A 343 8.96 -8.60 4.18
N ALA A 344 10.28 -8.44 4.23
CA ALA A 344 10.99 -7.83 5.34
C ALA A 344 11.70 -6.58 4.82
N VAL A 345 11.71 -5.51 5.60
CA VAL A 345 12.23 -4.19 5.22
C VAL A 345 13.06 -3.64 6.36
N LEU A 346 14.32 -3.26 6.09
CA LEU A 346 15.21 -2.70 7.09
C LEU A 346 15.32 -1.19 6.91
N LEU A 347 14.87 -0.46 7.93
CA LEU A 347 14.87 0.99 7.98
C LEU A 347 15.90 1.51 8.99
N SER A 348 16.44 2.69 8.74
CA SER A 348 17.44 3.35 9.59
C SER A 348 17.24 4.86 9.62
N ASN A 349 17.51 5.48 10.77
CA ASN A 349 17.71 6.94 10.85
C ASN A 349 19.16 7.33 11.17
N ARG A 350 20.09 6.37 11.04
CA ARG A 350 21.51 6.57 11.33
C ARG A 350 22.17 7.32 10.18
N LEU A 351 22.94 8.37 10.49
CA LEU A 351 23.65 9.14 9.47
C LEU A 351 24.69 8.31 8.72
N SER A 352 25.34 7.36 9.41
CA SER A 352 26.31 6.43 8.82
C SER A 352 25.71 5.54 7.73
N ASP A 353 24.40 5.30 7.79
CA ASP A 353 23.69 4.43 6.86
C ASP A 353 23.24 5.14 5.57
N SER A 354 23.29 6.48 5.55
CA SER A 354 22.87 7.31 4.41
C SER A 354 23.57 6.95 3.09
N ARG A 355 24.84 6.53 3.14
CA ARG A 355 25.64 6.19 1.95
C ARG A 355 25.31 4.83 1.35
N ARG A 356 24.81 3.90 2.15
CA ARG A 356 24.48 2.52 1.72
C ARG A 356 22.99 2.31 1.47
N ALA A 357 22.15 3.23 1.91
CA ALA A 357 20.71 3.16 1.74
C ALA A 357 20.30 3.13 0.26
N LYS A 358 19.36 2.25 -0.10
CA LYS A 358 18.76 2.22 -1.43
C LYS A 358 17.80 3.41 -1.61
N TYR A 359 16.98 3.71 -0.59
CA TYR A 359 15.96 4.76 -0.66
C TYR A 359 15.93 5.65 0.58
N ALA A 360 15.35 6.85 0.42
CA ALA A 360 14.87 7.69 1.51
C ALA A 360 13.34 7.78 1.45
N LEU A 361 12.68 7.66 2.59
CA LEU A 361 11.25 7.93 2.72
C LEU A 361 11.03 9.45 2.70
N LEU A 362 10.27 9.94 1.73
CA LEU A 362 9.92 11.36 1.62
C LEU A 362 8.63 11.66 2.38
N HIS A 363 7.56 10.93 2.05
CA HIS A 363 6.22 11.22 2.56
C HIS A 363 5.45 9.93 2.83
N THR A 364 4.58 9.98 3.84
CA THR A 364 3.53 8.98 4.07
C THR A 364 2.20 9.71 4.24
N VAL A 365 1.14 9.18 3.63
CA VAL A 365 -0.21 9.76 3.71
C VAL A 365 -1.20 8.66 4.04
N ARG A 366 -2.01 8.91 5.07
CA ARG A 366 -3.03 7.99 5.54
C ARG A 366 -4.42 8.56 5.38
N THR A 367 -5.31 7.73 4.86
CA THR A 367 -6.74 8.00 4.75
C THR A 367 -7.50 6.85 5.38
N HIS A 368 -8.48 7.17 6.22
CA HIS A 368 -9.30 6.21 6.93
C HIS A 368 -10.75 6.66 6.90
N ARG A 369 -11.63 5.80 6.39
CA ARG A 369 -13.07 6.05 6.29
C ARG A 369 -13.90 5.19 7.25
N GLY A 370 -13.32 4.64 8.32
CA GLY A 370 -14.07 3.79 9.26
C GLY A 370 -15.11 4.48 10.13
N ALA A 371 -15.25 5.80 10.01
CA ALA A 371 -16.40 6.51 10.57
C ALA A 371 -17.66 6.40 9.68
N ASP A 372 -17.52 5.97 8.43
CA ASP A 372 -18.61 5.71 7.49
C ASP A 372 -18.99 4.22 7.56
N ASP A 373 -20.26 3.93 7.85
CA ASP A 373 -20.75 2.56 8.07
C ASP A 373 -20.59 1.64 6.86
N LEU A 374 -20.74 2.18 5.63
CA LEU A 374 -20.56 1.42 4.40
C LEU A 374 -19.08 1.08 4.21
N ALA A 375 -18.19 2.04 4.45
CA ALA A 375 -16.75 1.84 4.41
C ALA A 375 -16.26 0.88 5.51
N TYR A 376 -16.80 0.98 6.72
CA TYR A 376 -16.49 0.10 7.84
C TYR A 376 -16.89 -1.36 7.54
N ARG A 377 -18.10 -1.58 7.02
CA ARG A 377 -18.61 -2.92 6.66
C ARG A 377 -18.14 -3.43 5.30
N CYS A 378 -17.24 -2.71 4.64
CA CYS A 378 -16.82 -3.01 3.27
C CYS A 378 -16.01 -4.29 3.14
N ILE A 379 -15.09 -4.52 4.07
CA ILE A 379 -14.26 -5.74 4.16
C ILE A 379 -14.35 -6.16 5.62
N PHE A 380 -15.07 -7.24 5.87
CA PHE A 380 -15.42 -7.65 7.22
C PHE A 380 -15.19 -9.15 7.40
N GLN A 381 -14.60 -9.54 8.52
CA GLN A 381 -14.45 -10.94 8.88
C GLN A 381 -15.63 -11.34 9.77
N GLU A 382 -16.38 -12.34 9.33
CA GLU A 382 -17.60 -12.80 10.00
C GLU A 382 -17.89 -14.26 9.64
N GLU A 383 -18.74 -14.90 10.44
CA GLU A 383 -19.31 -16.18 10.15
C GLU A 383 -20.46 -16.08 9.13
N ASP A 384 -20.56 -17.06 8.23
CA ASP A 384 -21.75 -17.24 7.41
C ASP A 384 -22.92 -17.83 8.21
N GLU A 385 -24.07 -18.05 7.56
CA GLU A 385 -25.27 -18.62 8.19
C GLU A 385 -25.05 -20.00 8.83
N LYS A 386 -24.01 -20.73 8.41
CA LYS A 386 -23.62 -22.04 8.93
C LYS A 386 -22.52 -21.96 10.01
N GLY A 387 -22.15 -20.75 10.42
CA GLY A 387 -21.08 -20.54 11.41
C GLY A 387 -19.66 -20.67 10.83
N ILE A 388 -19.50 -20.73 9.50
CA ILE A 388 -18.19 -20.86 8.87
C ILE A 388 -17.59 -19.46 8.71
N ARG A 389 -16.47 -19.23 9.40
CA ARG A 389 -15.74 -17.96 9.34
C ARG A 389 -15.16 -17.71 7.95
N GLY A 390 -15.41 -16.52 7.41
CA GLY A 390 -14.83 -16.04 6.15
C GLY A 390 -14.58 -14.53 6.19
N VAL A 391 -14.04 -13.99 5.11
CA VAL A 391 -13.89 -12.55 4.91
C VAL A 391 -14.86 -12.12 3.80
N ARG A 392 -15.91 -11.41 4.18
CA ARG A 392 -16.93 -10.89 3.26
C ARG A 392 -16.45 -9.62 2.59
N LEU A 393 -16.51 -9.61 1.25
CA LEU A 393 -16.28 -8.42 0.44
C LEU A 393 -17.62 -7.80 0.01
N SER A 394 -17.83 -6.53 0.34
CA SER A 394 -19.02 -5.78 -0.05
C SER A 394 -19.04 -5.51 -1.56
N LYS A 395 -20.24 -5.49 -2.15
CA LYS A 395 -20.47 -5.06 -3.54
C LYS A 395 -20.08 -3.59 -3.78
N HIS A 396 -19.99 -2.77 -2.73
CA HIS A 396 -19.62 -1.35 -2.79
C HIS A 396 -18.10 -1.11 -2.72
N ILE A 397 -17.29 -2.16 -2.69
CA ILE A 397 -15.84 -2.04 -2.48
C ILE A 397 -15.15 -1.09 -3.47
N MET A 398 -15.57 -1.11 -4.74
CA MET A 398 -14.94 -0.27 -5.77
C MET A 398 -15.29 1.21 -5.63
N GLU A 399 -16.55 1.50 -5.29
CA GLU A 399 -17.03 2.86 -5.02
C GLU A 399 -16.28 3.45 -3.81
N ILE A 400 -16.27 2.73 -2.69
CA ILE A 400 -15.58 3.13 -1.46
C ILE A 400 -14.07 3.27 -1.70
N ALA A 401 -13.46 2.37 -2.47
CA ALA A 401 -12.06 2.45 -2.84
C ALA A 401 -11.74 3.70 -3.66
N GLY A 402 -12.58 4.02 -4.66
CA GLY A 402 -12.44 5.21 -5.48
C GLY A 402 -12.54 6.50 -4.66
N GLU A 403 -13.51 6.58 -3.75
CA GLU A 403 -13.63 7.73 -2.84
C GLU A 403 -12.42 7.87 -1.91
N THR A 404 -11.98 6.77 -1.30
CA THR A 404 -10.85 6.78 -0.36
C THR A 404 -9.53 7.11 -1.08
N LEU A 405 -9.35 6.60 -2.30
CA LEU A 405 -8.23 6.93 -3.19
C LEU A 405 -8.18 8.43 -3.47
N ARG A 406 -9.33 9.01 -3.85
CA ARG A 406 -9.45 10.44 -4.14
C ARG A 406 -9.01 11.28 -2.95
N GLU A 407 -9.46 10.95 -1.74
CA GLU A 407 -9.06 11.64 -0.52
C GLU A 407 -7.55 11.53 -0.24
N ASN A 408 -6.98 10.34 -0.46
CA ASN A 408 -5.55 10.12 -0.30
C ASN A 408 -4.73 10.98 -1.29
N ILE A 409 -5.13 11.03 -2.55
CA ILE A 409 -4.49 11.84 -3.60
C ILE A 409 -4.55 13.33 -3.27
N PHE A 410 -5.70 13.84 -2.80
CA PHE A 410 -5.81 15.25 -2.43
C PHE A 410 -4.91 15.65 -1.27
N ARG A 411 -4.63 14.72 -0.34
CA ARG A 411 -3.68 14.94 0.75
C ARG A 411 -2.22 14.80 0.30
N LEU A 412 -1.95 13.89 -0.63
CA LEU A 412 -0.61 13.63 -1.16
C LEU A 412 -0.15 14.71 -2.14
N GLY A 413 -1.05 15.20 -2.99
CA GLY A 413 -0.74 16.15 -4.07
C GLY A 413 0.10 17.35 -3.64
N PRO A 414 -0.28 18.09 -2.58
CA PRO A 414 0.49 19.21 -2.02
C PRO A 414 1.93 18.90 -1.62
N LEU A 415 2.24 17.63 -1.34
CA LEU A 415 3.56 17.20 -0.88
C LEU A 415 4.49 16.82 -2.03
N VAL A 416 3.94 16.41 -3.18
CA VAL A 416 4.71 15.73 -4.24
C VAL A 416 4.77 16.50 -5.56
N PHE A 417 3.79 17.35 -5.84
CA PHE A 417 3.74 18.08 -7.11
C PHE A 417 4.58 19.37 -7.07
N PRO A 418 5.13 19.78 -8.22
CA PRO A 418 5.80 21.08 -8.33
C PRO A 418 4.79 22.24 -8.31
N LEU A 419 5.29 23.44 -8.01
CA LEU A 419 4.49 24.65 -7.81
C LEU A 419 3.60 25.01 -9.02
N ASP A 420 4.08 24.79 -10.25
CA ASP A 420 3.32 25.13 -11.45
C ASP A 420 2.08 24.23 -11.63
N VAL A 421 2.13 22.98 -11.18
CA VAL A 421 0.95 22.09 -11.14
C VAL A 421 -0.07 22.62 -10.15
N HIS A 422 0.35 23.10 -8.98
CA HIS A 422 -0.56 23.71 -8.01
C HIS A 422 -1.25 24.93 -8.57
N ILE A 423 -0.51 25.84 -9.22
CA ILE A 423 -1.09 27.04 -9.84
C ILE A 423 -2.15 26.65 -10.88
N ARG A 424 -1.85 25.71 -11.78
CA ARG A 424 -2.81 25.23 -12.79
C ARG A 424 -4.05 24.61 -12.15
N PHE A 425 -3.86 23.82 -11.09
CA PHE A 425 -4.96 23.21 -10.35
C PHE A 425 -5.86 24.27 -9.69
N PHE A 426 -5.29 25.25 -8.99
CA PHE A 426 -6.06 26.31 -8.33
C PHE A 426 -6.75 27.23 -9.33
N VAL A 427 -6.10 27.57 -10.44
CA VAL A 427 -6.72 28.34 -11.54
C VAL A 427 -7.89 27.57 -12.16
N ASN A 428 -7.74 26.25 -12.38
CA ASN A 428 -8.85 25.41 -12.84
C ASN A 428 -9.99 25.41 -11.83
N LEU A 429 -9.70 25.27 -10.54
CA LEU A 429 -10.70 25.28 -9.48
C LEU A 429 -11.47 26.61 -9.42
N ALA A 430 -10.75 27.74 -9.50
CA ALA A 430 -11.36 29.07 -9.57
C ALA A 430 -12.24 29.21 -10.82
N ARG A 431 -11.72 28.84 -12.00
CA ARG A 431 -12.48 28.86 -13.25
C ARG A 431 -13.75 28.03 -13.16
N ARG A 432 -13.71 26.83 -12.55
CA ARG A 432 -14.90 26.00 -12.34
C ARG A 432 -15.90 26.63 -11.36
N ARG A 433 -15.41 27.33 -10.33
CA ARG A 433 -16.24 28.06 -9.36
C ARG A 433 -17.01 29.21 -10.03
N TYR A 434 -16.39 29.92 -10.98
CA TYR A 434 -16.96 31.11 -11.62
C TYR A 434 -17.67 30.84 -12.96
N LEU A 435 -17.15 29.96 -13.81
CA LEU A 435 -17.68 29.66 -15.16
C LEU A 435 -18.62 28.44 -15.19
N GLY A 436 -18.82 27.79 -14.05
CA GLY A 436 -19.66 26.60 -13.92
C GLY A 436 -18.95 25.30 -14.32
N GLN A 437 -19.27 24.23 -13.60
CA GLN A 437 -18.63 22.91 -13.75
C GLN A 437 -18.89 22.28 -15.13
N LYS A 438 -20.00 22.63 -15.79
CA LYS A 438 -20.37 22.15 -17.14
C LYS A 438 -19.48 22.71 -18.26
N HIS A 439 -18.84 23.87 -18.06
CA HIS A 439 -18.09 24.55 -19.11
C HIS A 439 -16.57 24.37 -18.99
N VAL A 440 -16.10 23.92 -17.82
CA VAL A 440 -14.67 23.76 -17.54
C VAL A 440 -14.41 22.33 -17.03
N LYS A 441 -13.69 21.55 -17.83
CA LYS A 441 -13.28 20.18 -17.48
C LYS A 441 -12.39 20.17 -16.23
N SER A 442 -12.56 19.14 -15.38
CA SER A 442 -11.73 18.95 -14.19
C SER A 442 -10.28 18.71 -14.59
N TYR A 443 -9.37 19.51 -14.01
CA TYR A 443 -7.93 19.28 -14.16
C TYR A 443 -7.50 18.10 -13.29
N VAL A 444 -6.97 17.05 -13.94
CA VAL A 444 -6.29 15.93 -13.27
C VAL A 444 -4.79 16.14 -13.51
N PRO A 445 -3.99 16.31 -12.44
CA PRO A 445 -2.54 16.41 -12.57
C PRO A 445 -1.96 15.19 -13.29
N ASP A 446 -0.92 15.42 -14.07
CA ASP A 446 -0.12 14.34 -14.63
C ASP A 446 0.82 13.81 -13.54
N PHE A 447 0.58 12.58 -13.09
CA PHE A 447 1.30 11.97 -11.98
C PHE A 447 2.77 11.65 -12.32
N HIS A 448 3.13 11.54 -13.61
CA HIS A 448 4.53 11.37 -14.03
C HIS A 448 5.41 12.56 -13.65
N ARG A 449 4.80 13.72 -13.38
CA ARG A 449 5.54 14.89 -12.89
C ARG A 449 5.96 14.77 -11.43
N ALA A 450 5.28 13.92 -10.67
CA ALA A 450 5.57 13.65 -9.26
C ALA A 450 6.37 12.36 -9.07
N PHE A 451 6.15 11.36 -9.91
CA PHE A 451 6.69 10.01 -9.73
C PHE A 451 7.21 9.44 -11.04
N GLU A 452 8.32 8.72 -10.95
CA GLU A 452 8.91 7.97 -12.04
C GLU A 452 8.44 6.50 -12.03
N HIS A 453 8.02 5.99 -10.86
CA HIS A 453 7.62 4.59 -10.68
C HIS A 453 6.37 4.46 -9.81
N PHE A 454 5.52 3.49 -10.14
CA PHE A 454 4.26 3.23 -9.45
C PHE A 454 4.22 1.79 -8.92
N CYS A 455 3.79 1.65 -7.66
CA CYS A 455 3.54 0.38 -6.99
C CYS A 455 2.10 0.41 -6.46
N ILE A 456 1.18 -0.18 -7.22
CA ILE A 456 -0.24 -0.23 -6.91
C ILE A 456 -0.58 -1.61 -6.38
N HIS A 457 -0.99 -1.67 -5.11
CA HIS A 457 -1.32 -2.92 -4.44
C HIS A 457 -2.18 -3.86 -5.30
N THR A 458 -1.71 -5.11 -5.41
CA THR A 458 -2.36 -6.20 -6.14
C THR A 458 -3.63 -6.75 -5.45
N GLY A 459 -4.61 -5.90 -5.15
CA GLY A 459 -5.88 -6.33 -4.57
C GLY A 459 -6.66 -7.28 -5.49
N GLY A 460 -6.45 -7.11 -6.79
CA GLY A 460 -6.98 -7.91 -7.88
C GLY A 460 -6.94 -7.10 -9.18
N ARG A 461 -7.15 -7.75 -10.33
CA ARG A 461 -7.12 -7.09 -11.65
C ARG A 461 -7.97 -5.83 -11.70
N ALA A 462 -9.21 -5.91 -11.22
CA ALA A 462 -10.16 -4.79 -11.28
C ALA A 462 -9.67 -3.54 -10.53
N VAL A 463 -8.93 -3.72 -9.43
CA VAL A 463 -8.35 -2.61 -8.66
C VAL A 463 -7.27 -1.90 -9.48
N ILE A 464 -6.36 -2.69 -10.09
CA ILE A 464 -5.29 -2.17 -10.94
C ILE A 464 -5.88 -1.42 -12.14
N ASP A 465 -6.81 -2.05 -12.87
CA ASP A 465 -7.46 -1.47 -14.06
C ASP A 465 -8.18 -0.14 -13.71
N THR A 466 -8.82 -0.08 -12.53
CA THR A 466 -9.51 1.14 -12.06
C THR A 466 -8.55 2.27 -11.75
N ILE A 467 -7.40 1.97 -11.15
CA ILE A 467 -6.39 2.96 -10.78
C ILE A 467 -5.66 3.46 -12.02
N GLU A 468 -5.30 2.56 -12.94
CA GLU A 468 -4.72 2.90 -14.25
C GLU A 468 -5.59 3.93 -14.97
N ALA A 469 -6.89 3.63 -15.12
CA ALA A 469 -7.84 4.52 -15.78
C ALA A 469 -8.06 5.84 -15.02
N SER A 470 -8.12 5.78 -13.68
CA SER A 470 -8.36 6.95 -12.84
C SER A 470 -7.21 7.95 -12.88
N LEU A 471 -5.98 7.45 -12.88
CA LEU A 471 -4.76 8.25 -12.81
C LEU A 471 -4.15 8.53 -14.18
N ARG A 472 -4.74 7.97 -15.26
CA ARG A 472 -4.23 8.05 -16.64
C ARG A 472 -2.80 7.53 -16.76
N LEU A 473 -2.55 6.41 -16.09
CA LEU A 473 -1.28 5.71 -16.19
C LEU A 473 -1.20 4.93 -17.49
N THR A 474 0.02 4.69 -17.94
CA THR A 474 0.33 3.84 -19.08
C THR A 474 0.36 2.36 -18.66
N PRO A 475 0.24 1.42 -19.62
CA PRO A 475 0.43 0.00 -19.35
C PRO A 475 1.79 -0.32 -18.70
N GLU A 476 2.84 0.42 -19.07
CA GLU A 476 4.18 0.29 -18.52
C GLU A 476 4.26 0.69 -17.04
N ASP A 477 3.50 1.69 -16.61
CA ASP A 477 3.47 2.14 -15.21
C ASP A 477 2.86 1.08 -14.27
N VAL A 478 1.85 0.36 -14.76
CA VAL A 478 1.13 -0.66 -13.98
C VAL A 478 1.70 -2.07 -14.17
N GLU A 479 2.69 -2.23 -15.06
CA GLU A 479 3.40 -3.48 -15.32
C GLU A 479 3.90 -4.15 -14.02
N PRO A 480 4.54 -3.45 -13.06
CA PRO A 480 5.01 -4.08 -11.82
C PRO A 480 3.87 -4.72 -11.01
N SER A 481 2.71 -4.05 -10.98
CA SER A 481 1.51 -4.50 -10.25
C SER A 481 0.87 -5.70 -10.95
N ARG A 482 0.78 -5.67 -12.28
CA ARG A 482 0.27 -6.79 -13.07
C ARG A 482 1.19 -8.01 -12.99
N TYR A 483 2.50 -7.80 -13.05
CA TYR A 483 3.49 -8.87 -12.91
C TYR A 483 3.41 -9.51 -11.52
N ALA A 484 3.39 -8.71 -10.45
CA ALA A 484 3.30 -9.22 -9.09
C ALA A 484 2.02 -10.04 -8.89
N LEU A 485 0.86 -9.55 -9.37
CA LEU A 485 -0.41 -10.28 -9.31
C LEU A 485 -0.35 -11.60 -10.10
N TYR A 486 0.25 -11.59 -11.30
CA TYR A 486 0.38 -12.79 -12.11
C TYR A 486 1.33 -13.82 -11.49
N ARG A 487 2.51 -13.39 -11.04
CA ARG A 487 3.58 -14.28 -10.59
C ARG A 487 3.39 -14.77 -9.15
N PHE A 488 2.84 -13.93 -8.28
CA PHE A 488 2.75 -14.19 -6.84
C PHE A 488 1.31 -14.15 -6.32
N GLY A 489 0.35 -13.62 -7.07
CA GLY A 489 -1.03 -13.42 -6.59
C GLY A 489 -1.15 -12.26 -5.62
N ASN A 490 -2.25 -12.20 -4.88
CA ASN A 490 -2.41 -11.22 -3.82
C ASN A 490 -1.72 -11.71 -2.54
N THR A 491 -0.54 -11.18 -2.23
CA THR A 491 0.21 -11.47 -1.00
C THR A 491 -0.11 -10.46 0.11
N SER A 492 -1.31 -9.88 0.09
CA SER A 492 -1.83 -8.91 1.05
C SER A 492 -0.89 -7.70 1.21
N SER A 493 -0.49 -7.38 2.44
CA SER A 493 0.37 -6.25 2.78
C SER A 493 1.80 -6.32 2.23
N ALA A 494 2.22 -7.48 1.72
CA ALA A 494 3.54 -7.66 1.13
C ALA A 494 3.59 -7.29 -0.37
N SER A 495 2.45 -7.25 -1.09
CA SER A 495 2.39 -7.10 -2.55
C SER A 495 3.22 -5.94 -3.10
N ILE A 496 3.13 -4.77 -2.48
CA ILE A 496 3.83 -3.54 -2.90
C ILE A 496 5.36 -3.67 -2.88
N TRP A 497 5.91 -4.64 -2.15
CA TRP A 497 7.34 -4.93 -2.11
C TRP A 497 7.78 -5.84 -3.25
N TYR A 498 6.91 -6.75 -3.71
CA TYR A 498 7.15 -7.52 -4.94
C TYR A 498 7.13 -6.61 -6.17
N GLU A 499 6.26 -5.60 -6.18
CA GLU A 499 6.19 -4.57 -7.21
C GLU A 499 7.48 -3.74 -7.25
N LEU A 500 7.94 -3.24 -6.09
CA LEU A 500 9.20 -2.50 -6.00
C LEU A 500 10.39 -3.37 -6.41
N GLN A 501 10.42 -4.64 -5.99
CA GLN A 501 11.46 -5.58 -6.40
C GLN A 501 11.50 -5.77 -7.91
N PHE A 502 10.34 -5.91 -8.56
CA PHE A 502 10.27 -6.03 -10.02
C PHE A 502 10.90 -4.81 -10.70
N ILE A 503 10.61 -3.60 -10.20
CA ILE A 503 11.20 -2.36 -10.74
C ILE A 503 12.72 -2.36 -10.57
N GLU A 504 13.24 -2.76 -9.40
CA GLU A 504 14.68 -2.93 -9.18
C GLU A 504 15.30 -3.93 -10.15
N ARG A 505 14.67 -5.11 -10.30
CA ARG A 505 15.16 -6.20 -11.16
C ARG A 505 15.15 -5.85 -12.64
N SER A 506 14.23 -4.98 -13.05
CA SER A 506 14.08 -4.55 -14.44
C SER A 506 15.15 -3.56 -14.91
N GLY A 507 16.06 -3.12 -14.02
CA GLY A 507 17.08 -2.12 -14.33
C GLY A 507 16.54 -0.71 -14.59
N LYS A 508 15.22 -0.48 -14.39
CA LYS A 508 14.56 0.81 -14.63
C LYS A 508 14.84 1.83 -13.51
N MET A 509 15.21 1.39 -12.31
CA MET A 509 15.37 2.26 -11.13
C MET A 509 16.71 3.03 -11.12
N ARG A 510 16.66 4.37 -11.13
CA ARG A 510 17.83 5.25 -11.14
C ARG A 510 17.89 6.14 -9.90
N ARG A 511 19.09 6.65 -9.61
CA ARG A 511 19.29 7.63 -8.53
C ARG A 511 18.46 8.88 -8.80
N GLY A 512 17.69 9.30 -7.80
CA GLY A 512 16.84 10.48 -7.86
C GLY A 512 15.38 10.16 -8.15
N ASP A 513 15.10 9.00 -8.74
CA ASP A 513 13.74 8.55 -9.06
C ASP A 513 12.88 8.47 -7.81
N ARG A 514 11.59 8.79 -7.98
CA ARG A 514 10.58 8.76 -6.95
C ARG A 514 9.60 7.64 -7.25
N THR A 515 9.38 6.80 -6.25
CA THR A 515 8.44 5.68 -6.32
C THR A 515 7.27 5.94 -5.39
N TRP A 516 6.06 5.81 -5.93
CA TRP A 516 4.83 5.89 -5.14
C TRP A 516 4.29 4.48 -4.90
N GLN A 517 4.21 4.10 -3.63
CA GLN A 517 3.48 2.91 -3.20
C GLN A 517 2.09 3.32 -2.69
N ILE A 518 1.05 2.62 -3.14
CA ILE A 518 -0.32 2.81 -2.69
C ILE A 518 -1.00 1.47 -2.39
N ALA A 519 -1.70 1.41 -1.25
CA ALA A 519 -2.40 0.20 -0.83
C ALA A 519 -3.74 0.48 -0.15
N PHE A 520 -4.66 -0.49 -0.28
CA PHE A 520 -6.02 -0.46 0.25
C PHE A 520 -6.24 -1.57 1.27
N GLY A 521 -7.09 -1.34 2.26
CA GLY A 521 -7.35 -2.32 3.31
C GLY A 521 -8.66 -2.08 4.05
N SER A 522 -8.99 -3.00 4.95
CA SER A 522 -10.20 -2.93 5.78
C SER A 522 -10.22 -1.65 6.62
N GLY A 523 -11.42 -1.12 6.87
CA GLY A 523 -11.59 0.15 7.58
C GLY A 523 -12.67 1.03 6.97
N PHE A 524 -12.72 1.37 5.69
CA PHE A 524 -11.78 1.18 4.59
C PHE A 524 -10.62 2.18 4.68
N LYS A 525 -9.41 1.76 4.28
CA LYS A 525 -8.19 2.56 4.36
C LYS A 525 -7.51 2.65 3.00
N CYS A 526 -6.93 3.80 2.70
CA CYS A 526 -6.01 4.01 1.57
C CYS A 526 -4.79 4.73 2.08
N ASN A 527 -3.61 4.12 1.90
CA ASN A 527 -2.36 4.66 2.39
C ASN A 527 -1.34 4.75 1.27
N SER A 528 -0.47 5.74 1.37
CA SER A 528 0.57 6.03 0.40
C SER A 528 1.92 6.20 1.08
N ALA A 529 2.98 5.72 0.45
CA ALA A 529 4.37 6.06 0.78
C ALA A 529 5.11 6.50 -0.48
N VAL A 530 5.96 7.52 -0.32
CA VAL A 530 6.79 8.05 -1.40
C VAL A 530 8.25 7.85 -1.04
N TRP A 531 8.95 7.13 -1.90
CA TRP A 531 10.36 6.83 -1.76
C TRP A 531 11.17 7.61 -2.78
N LYS A 532 12.38 8.03 -2.41
CA LYS A 532 13.38 8.58 -3.33
C LYS A 532 14.58 7.66 -3.40
N CYS A 533 14.93 7.22 -4.59
CA CYS A 533 16.11 6.40 -4.83
C CYS A 533 17.39 7.21 -4.60
N LEU A 534 18.29 6.72 -3.75
CA LEU A 534 19.50 7.44 -3.34
C LEU A 534 20.74 7.06 -4.16
N ARG A 535 20.71 5.92 -4.85
CA ARG A 535 21.79 5.38 -5.67
C ARG A 535 21.23 4.63 -6.88
N ASN A 536 22.05 4.41 -7.91
CA ASN A 536 21.63 3.56 -9.02
C ASN A 536 21.56 2.11 -8.52
N ILE A 537 20.51 1.38 -8.88
CA ILE A 537 20.34 -0.02 -8.54
C ILE A 537 20.62 -0.82 -9.81
N SER A 538 21.70 -1.60 -9.80
CA SER A 538 22.13 -2.34 -11.00
C SER A 538 21.53 -3.75 -11.05
N GLU A 539 21.27 -4.27 -12.25
CA GLU A 539 20.80 -5.65 -12.45
C GLU A 539 21.74 -6.70 -11.83
N ARG A 540 23.06 -6.42 -11.79
CA ARG A 540 24.08 -7.32 -11.23
C ARG A 540 24.00 -7.45 -9.70
N GLU A 541 23.64 -6.38 -8.99
CA GLU A 541 23.47 -6.43 -7.53
C GLU A 541 22.25 -7.28 -7.15
N VAL A 542 21.17 -7.19 -7.93
CA VAL A 542 19.97 -8.01 -7.75
C VAL A 542 20.21 -9.48 -8.12
N ALA A 543 21.01 -9.75 -9.15
CA ALA A 543 21.37 -11.11 -9.55
C ALA A 543 22.32 -11.81 -8.56
N ALA A 544 23.27 -11.08 -7.96
CA ALA A 544 24.17 -11.61 -6.94
C ALA A 544 23.42 -12.04 -5.65
N GLU A 545 22.30 -11.40 -5.34
CA GLU A 545 21.41 -11.79 -4.24
C GLU A 545 20.58 -13.05 -4.54
N ALA A 546 20.29 -13.34 -5.81
CA ALA A 546 19.55 -14.54 -6.22
C ALA A 546 20.42 -15.80 -6.31
N VAL A 547 21.72 -15.66 -6.62
CA VAL A 547 22.67 -16.79 -6.80
C VAL A 547 23.23 -17.30 -5.45
N GLY A 548 22.99 -16.59 -4.34
CA GLY A 548 23.33 -17.04 -2.99
C GLY A 548 22.29 -17.98 -2.34
N THR A 549 21.43 -18.63 -3.13
CA THR A 549 20.37 -19.56 -2.69
C THR A 549 20.86 -20.99 -2.52
#